data_AF-A0A1D6Q0J6-F1
#
_entry.id   AF-A0A1D6Q0J6-F1
#
_cell.length_a   1.000
_cell.length_b   1.000
_cell.length_c   1.000
_cell.angle_alpha   90.00
_cell.angle_beta   90.00
_cell.angle_gamma   90.00
#
_symmetry.space_group_name_H-M   'P 1'
#
loop_
_entity.id
_entity.type
_entity.pdbx_description
1 polymer ?
#
loop_
_entity_poly.entity_id
_entity_poly.type
_entity_poly.pdbx_seq_one_letter_code
_entity_poly.pdbx_strand_id
1 'polypeptide(L)'
;MDPMDIVGKSKEDVSLPKSTMVKIIKEMLPPDVRVARDAQDLLVECCVEFINLLSSESNEVCSREEKKTIAPEHVIKALSVSIFSS
;
A
#
# COMPACT_ATOMS: atom_id res chain seq x y z
N MET A 1 -3.59 -20.81 14.10
CA MET A 1 -3.57 -19.66 13.18
C MET A 1 -2.21 -19.69 12.55
N ASP A 2 -2.12 -20.28 11.37
CA ASP A 2 -0.86 -20.35 10.64
C ASP A 2 -0.43 -18.92 10.25
N PRO A 3 0.87 -18.59 10.34
CA PRO A 3 1.37 -17.33 9.82
C PRO A 3 0.98 -17.22 8.35
N MET A 4 0.50 -16.06 7.91
CA MET A 4 0.44 -15.78 6.47
C MET A 4 1.86 -15.86 5.92
N ASP A 5 2.20 -17.01 5.35
CA ASP A 5 3.41 -17.21 4.56
C ASP A 5 3.34 -16.28 3.33
N ILE A 6 3.82 -15.05 3.49
CA ILE A 6 4.38 -14.26 2.39
C ILE A 6 5.77 -14.86 2.11
N VAL A 7 5.80 -16.15 1.78
CA VAL A 7 7.02 -16.87 1.43
C VAL A 7 7.40 -16.51 0.01
N GLY A 8 8.50 -15.76 -0.13
CA GLY A 8 9.45 -15.97 -1.22
C GLY A 8 9.07 -15.44 -2.60
N LYS A 9 8.42 -14.27 -2.71
CA LYS A 9 8.50 -13.49 -3.95
C LYS A 9 9.65 -12.49 -3.83
N SER A 10 10.49 -12.41 -4.86
CA SER A 10 11.58 -11.43 -4.88
C SER A 10 11.00 -10.02 -4.74
N LYS A 11 11.73 -9.05 -4.17
CA LYS A 11 11.25 -7.66 -4.09
C LYS A 11 10.83 -7.10 -5.46
N GLU A 12 11.39 -7.63 -6.53
CA GLU A 12 11.04 -7.29 -7.91
C GLU A 12 9.64 -7.79 -8.30
N ASP A 13 9.21 -8.98 -7.82
CA ASP A 13 7.89 -9.57 -8.07
C ASP A 13 6.73 -8.86 -7.36
N VAL A 14 7.02 -8.04 -6.34
CA VAL A 14 6.02 -7.31 -5.53
C VAL A 14 6.10 -5.79 -5.78
N SER A 15 6.93 -5.35 -6.73
CA SER A 15 7.11 -3.93 -7.02
C SER A 15 6.02 -3.37 -7.93
N LEU A 16 5.62 -2.11 -7.69
CA LEU A 16 4.71 -1.40 -8.58
C LEU A 16 5.42 -0.99 -9.89
N PRO A 17 4.71 -0.92 -11.03
CA PRO A 17 5.31 -0.49 -12.29
C PRO A 17 5.88 0.93 -12.17
N LYS A 18 7.22 1.05 -12.24
CA LYS A 18 7.91 2.33 -12.05
C LYS A 18 7.40 3.43 -12.98
N SER A 19 7.15 3.13 -14.26
CA SER A 19 6.63 4.11 -15.23
C SER A 19 5.27 4.69 -14.82
N THR A 20 4.36 3.86 -14.33
CA THR A 20 3.05 4.28 -13.83
C THR A 20 3.20 5.17 -12.60
N MET A 21 4.06 4.78 -11.66
CA MET A 21 4.32 5.58 -10.45
C MET A 21 4.90 6.95 -10.79
N VAL A 22 5.89 7.01 -11.69
CA VAL A 22 6.45 8.28 -12.14
C VAL A 22 5.41 9.17 -12.83
N LYS A 23 4.52 8.56 -13.62
CA LYS A 23 3.42 9.30 -14.27
C LYS A 23 2.49 9.93 -13.22
N ILE A 24 2.03 9.15 -12.25
CA ILE A 24 1.15 9.62 -11.16
C ILE A 24 1.85 10.72 -10.36
N ILE A 25 3.12 10.53 -9.98
CA ILE A 25 3.89 11.54 -9.23
C ILE A 25 3.95 12.87 -10.00
N LYS A 26 4.19 12.83 -11.31
CA LYS A 26 4.22 14.04 -12.15
C LYS A 26 2.85 14.70 -12.31
N GLU A 27 1.78 13.90 -12.41
CA GLU A 27 0.40 14.43 -12.48
C GLU A 27 -0.02 15.17 -11.21
N MET A 28 0.59 14.85 -10.07
CA MET A 28 0.37 15.52 -8.79
C MET A 28 1.22 16.78 -8.59
N LEU A 29 2.07 17.14 -9.55
CA LEU A 29 3.02 18.24 -9.45
C LEU A 29 2.83 19.26 -10.59
N PRO A 30 3.25 20.54 -10.39
CA PRO A 30 3.32 21.50 -11.48
C PRO A 30 4.25 21.03 -12.61
N PRO A 31 4.01 21.46 -13.86
CA PRO A 31 4.71 20.95 -15.05
C PRO A 31 6.23 21.14 -15.02
N ASP A 32 6.71 22.16 -14.30
CA ASP A 32 8.12 22.53 -14.25
C ASP A 32 8.88 21.89 -13.07
N VAL A 33 8.19 21.12 -12.23
CA VAL A 33 8.79 20.48 -11.06
C VAL A 33 9.40 19.13 -11.44
N ARG A 34 10.64 18.92 -11.04
CA ARG A 34 11.34 17.64 -11.18
C ARG A 34 11.49 16.97 -9.83
N VAL A 35 11.30 15.66 -9.80
CA VAL A 35 11.52 14.83 -8.62
C VAL A 35 12.81 14.05 -8.82
N ALA A 36 13.67 14.01 -7.80
CA ALA A 36 14.90 13.20 -7.85
C ALA A 36 14.56 11.71 -8.03
N ARG A 37 15.45 10.95 -8.69
CA ARG A 37 15.22 9.50 -8.92
C ARG A 37 15.07 8.75 -7.60
N ASP A 38 15.94 9.02 -6.64
CA ASP A 38 15.93 8.36 -5.33
C ASP A 38 14.63 8.62 -4.57
N ALA A 39 14.04 9.82 -4.72
CA ALA A 39 12.73 10.12 -4.15
C ALA A 39 11.59 9.37 -4.86
N GLN A 40 11.69 9.17 -6.18
CA GLN A 40 10.71 8.34 -6.92
C GLN A 40 10.81 6.88 -6.49
N ASP A 41 12.02 6.34 -6.35
CA ASP A 41 12.23 4.96 -5.89
C ASP A 41 11.73 4.78 -4.45
N LEU A 42 11.99 5.75 -3.56
CA LEU A 42 11.45 5.74 -2.20
C LEU A 42 9.91 5.73 -2.18
N LEU A 43 9.28 6.54 -3.04
CA LEU A 43 7.81 6.55 -3.13
C LEU A 43 7.25 5.21 -3.60
N VAL A 44 7.93 4.52 -4.52
CA VAL A 44 7.54 3.16 -4.94
C VAL A 44 7.59 2.20 -3.75
N GLU A 45 8.67 2.23 -2.97
CA GLU A 45 8.83 1.40 -1.77
C GLU A 45 7.75 1.73 -0.71
N CYS A 46 7.48 3.01 -0.47
CA CYS A 46 6.43 3.45 0.43
C CYS A 46 5.04 2.96 -0.01
N CYS A 47 4.74 2.95 -1.31
CA CYS A 47 3.45 2.46 -1.80
C CYS A 47 3.31 0.94 -1.64
N VAL A 48 4.39 0.18 -1.78
CA VAL A 48 4.38 -1.26 -1.47
C VAL A 48 4.10 -1.49 0.01
N GLU A 49 4.81 -0.75 0.87
CA GLU A 49 4.60 -0.88 2.32
C GLU A 49 3.22 -0.41 2.76
N PHE A 50 2.68 0.62 2.12
CA PHE A 50 1.30 1.06 2.31
C PHE A 50 0.29 -0.05 2.02
N ILE A 51 0.48 -0.82 0.95
CA ILE A 51 -0.39 -1.96 0.62
C ILE A 51 -0.28 -3.05 1.68
N ASN A 52 0.94 -3.34 2.16
CA ASN A 52 1.17 -4.32 3.23
C ASN A 52 0.48 -3.91 4.52
N LEU A 53 0.68 -2.66 4.95
CA LEU A 53 0.05 -2.09 6.14
C LEU A 53 -1.47 -2.15 6.02
N LEU A 54 -2.03 -1.60 4.93
CA LEU A 54 -3.48 -1.59 4.72
C LEU A 54 -4.07 -3.00 4.69
N SER A 55 -3.37 -3.97 4.10
CA SER A 55 -3.80 -5.37 4.08
C SER A 55 -3.81 -5.98 5.48
N SER A 56 -2.79 -5.71 6.30
CA SER A 56 -2.71 -6.14 7.69
C SER A 56 -3.87 -5.57 8.51
N GLU A 57 -4.08 -4.25 8.45
CA GLU A 57 -5.15 -3.56 9.17
C GLU A 57 -6.55 -4.04 8.74
N SER A 58 -6.74 -4.24 7.43
CA SER A 58 -8.00 -4.77 6.89
C SER A 58 -8.28 -6.19 7.39
N ASN A 59 -7.23 -7.01 7.52
CA ASN A 59 -7.31 -8.35 8.06
C ASN A 59 -7.63 -8.34 9.57
N GLU A 60 -7.04 -7.41 10.33
CA GLU A 60 -7.37 -7.23 11.75
C GLU A 60 -8.82 -6.82 11.95
N VAL A 61 -9.33 -5.84 11.19
CA VAL A 61 -10.74 -5.43 11.23
C VAL A 61 -11.66 -6.60 10.89
N CYS A 62 -11.35 -7.34 9.82
CA CYS A 62 -12.11 -8.53 9.42
C CYS A 62 -12.16 -9.59 10.53
N SER A 63 -11.01 -9.86 11.14
CA SER A 63 -10.87 -10.85 12.22
C SER A 63 -11.63 -10.43 13.48
N ARG A 64 -11.63 -9.13 13.81
CA ARG A 64 -12.35 -8.57 14.95
C ARG A 64 -13.88 -8.63 14.77
N GLU A 65 -14.34 -8.70 13.53
CA GLU A 65 -15.75 -8.94 13.17
C GLU A 65 -16.08 -10.44 13.01
N GLU A 66 -15.15 -11.34 13.39
CA GLU A 66 -15.30 -12.81 13.29
C GLU A 66 -15.57 -13.30 11.84
N LYS A 67 -15.17 -12.52 10.84
CA LYS A 67 -15.29 -12.87 9.42
C LYS A 67 -13.99 -13.48 8.89
N LYS A 68 -14.12 -14.35 7.89
CA LYS A 68 -12.97 -15.02 7.21
C LYS A 68 -12.64 -14.45 5.84
N THR A 69 -13.42 -13.50 5.35
CA THR A 69 -13.24 -12.89 4.03
C THR A 69 -13.20 -11.38 4.18
N ILE A 70 -12.11 -10.77 3.72
CA ILE A 70 -11.96 -9.32 3.71
C ILE A 70 -12.95 -8.75 2.68
N ALA A 71 -13.87 -7.92 3.15
CA ALA A 71 -14.84 -7.21 2.34
C ALA A 71 -14.46 -5.71 2.25
N PRO A 72 -15.00 -4.96 1.28
CA PRO A 72 -14.63 -3.56 1.08
C PRO A 72 -14.81 -2.68 2.33
N GLU A 73 -15.81 -2.96 3.16
CA GLU A 73 -16.05 -2.23 4.40
C GLU A 73 -14.91 -2.37 5.42
N HIS A 74 -14.19 -3.50 5.43
CA HIS A 74 -13.04 -3.69 6.31
C HIS A 74 -11.86 -2.80 5.87
N VAL A 75 -11.68 -2.63 4.55
CA VAL A 75 -10.65 -1.75 3.98
C VAL A 75 -10.93 -0.28 4.32
N ILE A 76 -12.18 0.16 4.15
CA ILE A 76 -12.57 1.54 4.49
C ILE A 76 -12.40 1.81 5.99
N LYS A 77 -12.76 0.85 6.86
CA LYS A 77 -12.53 0.96 8.30
C LYS A 77 -11.04 1.00 8.64
N ALA A 78 -10.22 0.14 8.04
CA ALA A 78 -8.78 0.14 8.22
C ALA A 78 -8.14 1.49 7.87
N LEU A 79 -8.57 2.11 6.75
CA LEU A 79 -8.13 3.46 6.35
C LEU A 79 -8.47 4.53 7.40
N SER A 80 -9.65 4.43 8.03
CA SER A 80 -10.07 5.36 9.08
C SER A 80 -9.33 5.17 10.40
N VAL A 81 -8.90 3.95 10.72
CA VAL A 81 -8.19 3.63 11.97
C VAL A 81 -6.73 4.04 11.89
N SER A 82 -6.05 3.71 10.78
CA SER A 82 -4.59 3.73 10.73
C SER A 82 -4.02 4.96 10.01
N ILE A 83 -4.63 5.42 8.91
CA ILE A 83 -3.94 6.31 7.95
C ILE A 83 -4.51 7.75 7.91
N PHE A 84 -5.81 7.95 8.10
CA PHE A 84 -6.45 9.26 7.87
C PHE A 84 -7.12 9.90 9.10
N SER A 85 -6.84 9.41 10.31
CA SER A 85 -7.47 9.93 11.54
C SER A 85 -6.80 11.20 12.10
N SER A 86 -6.25 12.07 11.25
CA SER A 86 -5.67 13.37 11.63
C SER A 86 -6.59 14.53 11.31
#